data_AF-A0A2A5DE71-F1
#
_entry.id   AF-A0A2A5DE71-F1
#
_cell.length_a   1.000
_cell.length_b   1.000
_cell.length_c   1.000
_cell.angle_alpha   90.00
_cell.angle_beta   90.00
_cell.angle_gamma   90.00
#
_symmetry.space_group_name_H-M   'P 1'
#
loop_
_entity.id
_entity.type
_entity.pdbx_description
1 polymer ?
#
loop_
_entity_poly.entity_id
_entity_poly.type
_entity_poly.pdbx_seq_one_letter_code
_entity_poly.pdbx_strand_id
1 'polypeptide(L)'
;MAPAQRFGLAFGTAPRQRKTLEVAFGADLGPALELFREEITAQPVLDGEGKFGTLILGAPDRAFDVAVALQEAAWPVPLRFALIVAPPAGSAGRDEAVRSKAAVTLSAMGRQQVFHFDLPSKGEEELALADTSASLHRTLVLGWTRTRLHAVRSYRRHGRQALVAVELQVSQQAVSQMLLGAQYRQLKSTEDTLRKWLARPQRTMLWPMKSRTGRPGG
;
A
#
# COMPACT_ATOMS: atom_id res chain seq x y z
N MET A 1 -11.79 27.51 1.69
CA MET A 1 -11.77 26.06 1.36
C MET A 1 -10.80 25.38 2.32
N ALA A 2 -11.21 24.32 3.02
CA ALA A 2 -10.28 23.55 3.85
C ALA A 2 -9.24 22.86 2.94
N PRO A 3 -7.96 22.78 3.33
CA PRO A 3 -6.96 22.11 2.53
C PRO A 3 -7.33 20.62 2.37
N ALA A 4 -7.24 20.11 1.14
CA ALA A 4 -7.47 18.70 0.85
C ALA A 4 -6.52 17.84 1.70
N GLN A 5 -7.08 16.81 2.34
CA GLN A 5 -6.34 15.86 3.17
C GLN A 5 -5.37 15.07 2.29
N ARG A 6 -4.13 14.88 2.76
CA ARG A 6 -3.09 14.13 2.06
C ARG A 6 -2.73 12.86 2.82
N PHE A 7 -2.32 11.84 2.07
CA PHE A 7 -1.93 10.54 2.61
C PHE A 7 -0.49 10.23 2.22
N GLY A 8 0.28 9.73 3.18
CA GLY A 8 1.64 9.26 2.95
C GLY A 8 1.67 7.74 2.91
N LEU A 9 2.21 7.16 1.84
CA LEU A 9 2.50 5.74 1.75
C LEU A 9 4.02 5.55 1.76
N ALA A 10 4.56 4.99 2.83
CA ALA A 10 5.95 4.54 2.87
C ALA A 10 6.02 3.05 2.55
N PHE A 11 7.08 2.64 1.87
CA PHE A 11 7.35 1.25 1.55
C PHE A 11 8.84 0.93 1.71
N GLY A 12 9.18 -0.27 2.13
CA GLY A 12 10.57 -0.68 2.31
C GLY A 12 10.71 -2.19 2.31
N THR A 13 11.94 -2.68 2.15
CA THR A 13 12.18 -4.12 2.28
C THR A 13 12.03 -4.58 3.73
N ALA A 14 11.74 -5.87 3.94
CA ALA A 14 11.66 -6.42 5.29
C ALA A 14 12.98 -6.22 6.08
N PRO A 15 12.92 -6.04 7.41
CA PRO A 15 14.12 -5.90 8.23
C PRO A 15 15.12 -7.03 7.98
N ARG A 16 16.41 -6.70 7.88
CA ARG A 16 17.54 -7.62 7.60
C ARG A 16 17.60 -8.18 6.17
N GLN A 17 16.74 -7.72 5.27
CA GLN A 17 16.87 -8.03 3.86
C GLN A 17 18.10 -7.32 3.29
N ARG A 18 19.00 -8.09 2.66
CA ARG A 18 20.21 -7.52 2.03
C ARG A 18 19.94 -6.82 0.69
N LYS A 19 18.76 -7.06 0.11
CA LYS A 19 18.34 -6.45 -1.17
C LYS A 19 17.79 -5.05 -0.90
N THR A 20 18.26 -4.08 -1.66
CA THR A 20 17.69 -2.72 -1.72
C THR A 20 16.43 -2.72 -2.59
N LEU A 21 15.68 -1.62 -2.55
CA LEU A 21 14.56 -1.38 -3.47
C LEU A 21 15.05 -1.32 -4.92
N GLU A 22 16.23 -0.78 -5.18
CA GLU A 22 16.84 -0.79 -6.52
C GLU A 22 17.00 -2.23 -7.03
N VAL A 23 17.47 -3.16 -6.18
CA VAL A 23 17.54 -4.58 -6.56
C VAL A 23 16.14 -5.20 -6.72
N ALA A 24 15.16 -4.75 -5.94
CA ALA A 24 13.81 -5.29 -5.96
C ALA A 24 13.01 -4.86 -7.20
N PHE A 25 13.11 -3.59 -7.60
CA PHE A 25 12.42 -3.04 -8.77
C PHE A 25 13.28 -3.08 -10.04
N GLY A 26 14.58 -3.39 -9.91
CA GLY A 26 15.53 -3.26 -11.01
C GLY A 26 15.80 -1.80 -11.35
N ALA A 27 15.79 -1.47 -12.64
CA ALA A 27 16.14 -0.13 -13.11
C ALA A 27 15.01 0.90 -12.98
N ASP A 28 13.75 0.49 -12.73
CA ASP A 28 12.63 1.43 -12.82
C ASP A 28 11.41 1.06 -11.96
N LEU A 29 11.03 1.99 -11.08
CA LEU A 29 9.79 1.96 -10.29
C LEU A 29 8.58 2.46 -11.11
N GLY A 30 8.84 3.21 -12.17
CA GLY A 30 7.88 3.93 -13.01
C GLY A 30 6.75 3.06 -13.56
N PRO A 31 6.99 1.89 -14.16
CA PRO A 31 5.92 1.08 -14.73
C PRO A 31 4.86 0.63 -13.72
N ALA A 32 5.24 0.43 -12.44
CA ALA A 32 4.32 0.06 -11.38
C ALA A 32 3.48 1.26 -10.92
N LEU A 33 4.04 2.47 -10.97
CA LEU A 33 3.41 3.70 -10.50
C LEU A 33 2.62 4.43 -11.59
N GLU A 34 2.91 4.20 -12.88
CA GLU A 34 2.22 4.85 -14.00
C GLU A 34 0.71 4.57 -13.99
N LEU A 35 0.31 3.38 -13.52
CA LEU A 35 -1.09 3.01 -13.33
C LEU A 35 -1.83 3.87 -12.29
N PHE A 36 -1.08 4.62 -11.46
CA PHE A 36 -1.60 5.42 -10.35
C PHE A 36 -1.14 6.88 -10.42
N ARG A 37 -0.73 7.36 -11.59
CA ARG A 37 -0.19 8.71 -11.76
C ARG A 37 -1.17 9.82 -11.37
N GLU A 38 -2.48 9.55 -11.46
CA GLU A 38 -3.53 10.52 -11.12
C GLU A 38 -3.75 10.59 -9.61
N GLU A 39 -3.48 9.49 -8.90
CA GLU A 39 -3.57 9.38 -7.46
C GLU A 39 -2.32 9.91 -6.74
N ILE A 40 -1.15 9.82 -7.38
CA ILE A 40 0.13 10.27 -6.83
C ILE A 40 0.28 11.77 -7.05
N THR A 41 0.19 12.55 -5.97
CA THR A 41 0.18 14.02 -6.05
C THR A 41 1.56 14.67 -5.96
N ALA A 42 2.61 13.88 -5.74
CA ALA A 42 3.99 14.34 -5.72
C ALA A 42 4.93 13.22 -6.16
N GLN A 43 6.07 13.59 -6.76
CA GLN A 43 7.07 12.63 -7.24
C GLN A 43 7.48 11.63 -6.13
N PRO A 44 7.62 10.33 -6.44
CA PRO A 44 8.16 9.36 -5.50
C PRO A 44 9.55 9.76 -5.02
N VAL A 45 9.85 9.50 -3.75
CA VAL A 45 11.19 9.73 -3.19
C VAL A 45 11.71 8.40 -2.64
N LEU A 46 12.92 8.01 -3.06
CA LEU A 46 13.66 6.89 -2.48
C LEU A 46 14.70 7.46 -1.51
N ASP A 47 14.86 6.83 -0.35
CA ASP A 47 15.73 7.30 0.72
C ASP A 47 16.43 6.12 1.43
N GLY A 48 17.40 6.44 2.29
CA GLY A 48 18.16 5.47 3.08
C GLY A 48 19.01 4.54 2.23
N GLU A 49 19.69 5.08 1.19
CA GLU A 49 20.44 4.29 0.20
C GLU A 49 19.54 3.30 -0.56
N GLY A 50 18.31 3.71 -0.86
CA GLY A 50 17.33 2.88 -1.56
C GLY A 50 16.75 1.76 -0.71
N LYS A 51 16.76 1.86 0.63
CA LYS A 51 16.15 0.85 1.53
C LYS A 51 14.65 1.05 1.69
N PHE A 52 14.16 2.28 1.56
CA PHE A 52 12.74 2.59 1.61
C PHE A 52 12.40 3.75 0.65
N GLY A 53 11.11 3.90 0.36
CA GLY A 53 10.58 4.97 -0.47
C GLY A 53 9.28 5.51 0.10
N THR A 54 8.89 6.70 -0.36
CA THR A 54 7.67 7.38 0.07
C THR A 54 6.90 7.94 -1.13
N LEU A 55 5.57 7.88 -1.02
CA LEU A 55 4.60 8.41 -1.98
C LEU A 55 3.63 9.32 -1.26
N ILE A 56 3.14 10.34 -1.97
CA ILE A 56 2.04 11.18 -1.51
C ILE A 56 0.84 10.89 -2.39
N LEU A 57 -0.28 10.53 -1.75
CA LEU A 57 -1.53 10.21 -2.42
C LEU A 57 -2.58 11.28 -2.13
N GLY A 58 -3.36 11.61 -3.16
CA GLY A 58 -4.48 12.56 -3.07
C GLY A 58 -5.73 11.97 -2.41
N ALA A 59 -5.84 10.65 -2.40
CA ALA A 59 -6.95 9.92 -1.79
C ALA A 59 -6.46 8.60 -1.16
N PRO A 60 -7.11 8.13 -0.07
CA PRO A 60 -6.66 6.94 0.65
C PRO A 60 -7.15 5.63 0.02
N ASP A 61 -8.24 5.67 -0.73
CA ASP A 61 -8.92 4.48 -1.26
C ASP A 61 -8.01 3.65 -2.17
N ARG A 62 -7.14 4.32 -2.93
CA ARG A 62 -6.20 3.68 -3.86
C ARG A 62 -4.86 3.29 -3.22
N ALA A 63 -4.62 3.63 -1.96
CA ALA A 63 -3.34 3.37 -1.31
C ALA A 63 -2.98 1.87 -1.24
N PHE A 64 -3.98 1.02 -1.01
CA PHE A 64 -3.75 -0.42 -0.99
C PHE A 64 -3.46 -0.97 -2.39
N ASP A 65 -4.14 -0.46 -3.43
CA ASP A 65 -3.88 -0.87 -4.82
C ASP A 65 -2.44 -0.53 -5.23
N VAL A 66 -1.95 0.66 -4.86
CA VAL A 66 -0.56 1.09 -5.08
C VAL A 66 0.41 0.13 -4.39
N ALA A 67 0.17 -0.21 -3.13
CA ALA A 67 1.01 -1.15 -2.39
C ALA A 67 1.03 -2.56 -3.01
N VAL A 68 -0.12 -3.04 -3.49
CA VAL A 68 -0.21 -4.31 -4.24
C VAL A 68 0.63 -4.26 -5.50
N ALA A 69 0.51 -3.19 -6.30
CA ALA A 69 1.31 -3.03 -7.52
C ALA A 69 2.81 -2.98 -7.23
N LEU A 70 3.23 -2.28 -6.17
CA LEU A 70 4.62 -2.25 -5.71
C LEU A 70 5.10 -3.63 -5.26
N GLN A 71 4.31 -4.36 -4.47
CA GLN A 71 4.69 -5.70 -4.02
C GLN A 71 4.73 -6.70 -5.19
N GLU A 72 3.79 -6.61 -6.12
CA GLU A 72 3.83 -7.40 -7.34
C GLU A 72 5.10 -7.07 -8.10
N ALA A 73 5.40 -5.80 -8.36
CA ALA A 73 6.61 -5.32 -9.06
C ALA A 73 7.91 -5.84 -8.43
N ALA A 74 8.02 -5.75 -7.11
CA ALA A 74 9.19 -6.17 -6.34
C ALA A 74 9.31 -7.70 -6.14
N TRP A 75 8.31 -8.49 -6.52
CA TRP A 75 8.32 -9.94 -6.31
C TRP A 75 9.60 -10.58 -6.88
N PRO A 76 10.29 -11.48 -6.14
CA PRO A 76 9.87 -12.13 -4.89
C PRO A 76 10.33 -11.39 -3.62
N VAL A 77 10.80 -10.15 -3.73
CA VAL A 77 11.29 -9.39 -2.57
C VAL A 77 10.09 -8.95 -1.71
N PRO A 78 10.07 -9.34 -0.42
CA PRO A 78 9.02 -8.90 0.49
C PRO A 78 9.16 -7.42 0.81
N LEU A 79 8.12 -6.65 0.49
CA LEU A 79 7.96 -5.29 0.94
C LEU A 79 7.10 -5.21 2.21
N ARG A 80 7.24 -4.10 2.90
CA ARG A 80 6.40 -3.64 4.01
C ARG A 80 5.91 -2.24 3.70
N PHE A 81 4.75 -1.88 4.24
CA PHE A 81 4.07 -0.63 3.93
C PHE A 81 3.53 0.04 5.17
N ALA A 82 3.60 1.37 5.21
CA ALA A 82 2.92 2.19 6.21
C ALA A 82 2.08 3.26 5.50
N LEU A 83 0.78 3.28 5.76
CA LEU A 83 -0.13 4.31 5.27
C LEU A 83 -0.48 5.25 6.42
N ILE A 84 -0.22 6.53 6.25
CA ILE A 84 -0.51 7.56 7.23
C ILE A 84 -1.41 8.63 6.64
N VAL A 85 -2.21 9.28 7.49
CA VAL A 85 -2.88 10.53 7.14
C VAL A 85 -2.16 11.71 7.75
N ALA A 86 -1.99 12.77 6.96
CA ALA A 86 -1.35 13.99 7.41
C ALA A 86 -2.36 14.92 8.11
N PRO A 87 -1.97 15.58 9.21
CA PRO A 87 -2.78 16.65 9.79
C PRO A 87 -2.84 17.86 8.83
N PRO A 88 -3.95 18.61 8.82
CA PRO A 88 -4.06 19.85 8.03
C PRO A 88 -3.18 20.95 8.66
N ALA A 89 -1.88 20.98 8.35
CA ALA A 89 -0.96 22.05 8.76
C ALA A 89 -0.66 23.02 7.59
N GLY A 90 -0.05 24.18 7.84
CA GLY A 90 0.23 25.26 6.85
C GLY A 90 0.98 24.82 5.59
N SER A 91 0.97 25.64 4.54
CA SER A 91 1.33 25.29 3.14
C SER A 91 2.79 24.92 2.87
N ALA A 92 3.75 25.35 3.70
CA ALA A 92 5.17 25.08 3.48
C ALA A 92 5.60 23.74 4.12
N GLY A 93 6.30 22.89 3.37
CA GLY A 93 6.90 21.64 3.89
C GLY A 93 5.92 20.49 4.15
N ARG A 94 4.67 20.57 3.68
CA ARG A 94 3.63 19.55 3.92
C ARG A 94 4.08 18.16 3.49
N ASP A 95 4.56 18.01 2.25
CA ASP A 95 4.91 16.71 1.72
C ASP A 95 6.09 16.10 2.46
N GLU A 96 7.08 16.90 2.84
CA GLU A 96 8.21 16.44 3.64
C GLU A 96 7.77 15.94 5.02
N ALA A 97 6.87 16.67 5.70
CA ALA A 97 6.31 16.22 6.97
C ALA A 97 5.49 14.93 6.83
N VAL A 98 4.71 14.79 5.74
CA VAL A 98 3.96 13.56 5.44
C VAL A 98 4.92 12.39 5.20
N ARG A 99 5.98 12.59 4.41
CA ARG A 99 7.00 11.58 4.09
C ARG A 99 7.75 11.16 5.34
N SER A 100 8.24 12.12 6.11
CA SER A 100 8.97 11.89 7.36
C SER A 100 8.11 11.09 8.34
N LYS A 101 6.83 11.48 8.52
CA LYS A 101 5.90 10.71 9.35
C LYS A 101 5.72 9.29 8.82
N ALA A 102 5.47 9.11 7.51
CA ALA A 102 5.27 7.79 6.92
C ALA A 102 6.53 6.89 7.07
N ALA A 103 7.72 7.45 6.88
CA ALA A 103 9.00 6.75 7.03
C ALA A 103 9.27 6.35 8.49
N VAL A 104 9.00 7.25 9.45
CA VAL A 104 9.08 6.95 10.89
C VAL A 104 8.10 5.85 11.25
N THR A 105 6.85 5.93 10.79
CA THR A 105 5.84 4.89 11.00
C THR A 105 6.29 3.54 10.44
N LEU A 106 6.81 3.50 9.21
CA LEU A 106 7.37 2.27 8.60
C LEU A 106 8.52 1.68 9.44
N SER A 107 9.39 2.55 9.96
CA SER A 107 10.55 2.16 10.78
C SER A 107 10.13 1.63 12.15
N ALA A 108 9.04 2.15 12.71
CA ALA A 108 8.49 1.75 14.00
C ALA A 108 7.67 0.45 13.95
N MET A 109 7.27 -0.01 12.76
CA MET A 109 6.48 -1.23 12.60
C MET A 109 7.19 -2.45 13.20
N GLY A 110 6.44 -3.27 13.94
CA GLY A 110 6.92 -4.52 14.51
C GLY A 110 7.43 -5.49 13.43
N ARG A 111 8.41 -6.33 13.76
CA ARG A 111 9.13 -7.18 12.78
C ARG A 111 8.23 -8.05 11.89
N GLN A 112 7.08 -8.47 12.41
CA GLN A 112 6.11 -9.32 11.70
C GLN A 112 5.03 -8.53 10.95
N GLN A 113 4.92 -7.21 11.18
CA GLN A 113 3.94 -6.37 10.51
C GLN A 113 4.34 -6.16 9.05
N VAL A 114 3.40 -6.44 8.15
CA VAL A 114 3.54 -6.28 6.70
C VAL A 114 3.01 -4.94 6.25
N PHE A 115 1.85 -4.57 6.77
CA PHE A 115 1.18 -3.31 6.50
C PHE A 115 0.84 -2.69 7.84
N HIS A 116 0.90 -1.37 7.92
CA HIS A 116 0.40 -0.63 9.06
C HIS A 116 -0.41 0.58 8.60
N PHE A 117 -1.61 0.73 9.16
CA PHE A 117 -2.50 1.85 8.90
C PHE A 117 -2.51 2.81 10.10
N ASP A 118 -1.88 3.98 9.98
CA ASP A 118 -2.02 5.09 10.93
C ASP A 118 -3.11 6.05 10.43
N LEU A 119 -4.36 5.64 10.66
CA LEU A 119 -5.57 6.35 10.24
C LEU A 119 -6.44 6.63 11.48
N PRO A 120 -6.25 7.77 12.17
CA PRO A 120 -6.96 8.11 13.42
C PRO A 120 -8.49 8.11 13.31
N SER A 121 -9.03 8.17 12.09
CA SER A 121 -10.47 8.12 11.83
C SER A 121 -11.08 6.71 11.84
N LYS A 122 -10.27 5.66 11.99
CA LYS A 122 -10.69 4.25 11.96
C LYS A 122 -10.53 3.65 13.36
N GLY A 123 -11.43 2.73 13.74
CA GLY A 123 -11.33 2.02 15.02
C GLY A 123 -10.17 1.03 15.05
N GLU A 124 -9.65 0.73 16.23
CA GLU A 124 -8.53 -0.21 16.42
C GLU A 124 -8.82 -1.60 15.85
N GLU A 125 -10.02 -2.14 16.07
CA GLU A 125 -10.45 -3.43 15.52
C GLU A 125 -10.49 -3.42 13.98
N GLU A 126 -10.95 -2.31 13.38
CA GLU A 126 -10.98 -2.15 11.92
C GLU A 126 -9.55 -2.14 11.35
N LEU A 127 -8.63 -1.47 12.04
CA LEU A 127 -7.21 -1.42 11.67
C LEU A 127 -6.55 -2.80 11.79
N ALA A 128 -6.81 -3.54 12.88
CA ALA A 128 -6.28 -4.88 13.08
C ALA A 128 -6.77 -5.88 11.99
N LEU A 129 -8.05 -5.78 11.61
CA LEU A 129 -8.61 -6.57 10.50
C LEU A 129 -7.97 -6.20 9.16
N ALA A 130 -7.73 -4.91 8.91
CA ALA A 130 -7.06 -4.45 7.69
C ALA A 130 -5.61 -4.93 7.63
N ASP A 131 -4.85 -4.82 8.72
CA ASP A 131 -3.46 -5.30 8.83
C ASP A 131 -3.37 -6.82 8.61
N THR A 132 -4.29 -7.59 9.19
CA THR A 132 -4.37 -9.05 9.00
C THR A 132 -4.69 -9.40 7.55
N SER A 133 -5.64 -8.69 6.93
CA SER A 133 -6.03 -8.89 5.54
C SER A 133 -4.87 -8.59 4.57
N ALA A 134 -4.13 -7.50 4.81
CA ALA A 134 -2.94 -7.16 4.04
C ALA A 134 -1.80 -8.17 4.23
N SER A 135 -1.64 -8.71 5.45
CA SER A 135 -0.65 -9.75 5.76
C SER A 135 -0.95 -11.07 5.05
N LEU A 136 -2.23 -11.48 5.02
CA LEU A 136 -2.68 -12.65 4.27
C LEU A 136 -2.48 -12.45 2.77
N HIS A 137 -2.86 -11.28 2.24
CA HIS A 137 -2.66 -10.93 0.82
C HIS A 137 -1.19 -11.10 0.41
N ARG A 138 -0.26 -10.47 1.15
CA ARG A 138 1.18 -10.61 0.86
C ARG A 138 1.66 -12.06 0.94
N THR A 139 1.20 -12.81 1.94
CA THR A 139 1.59 -14.23 2.09
C THR A 139 1.22 -15.04 0.84
N LEU A 140 0.02 -14.82 0.30
CA LEU A 140 -0.43 -15.46 -0.93
C LEU A 140 0.41 -15.03 -2.13
N VAL A 141 0.66 -13.73 -2.29
CA VAL A 141 1.49 -13.18 -3.41
C VAL A 141 2.92 -13.72 -3.38
N LEU A 142 3.54 -13.81 -2.21
CA LEU A 142 4.90 -14.34 -2.07
C LEU A 142 4.96 -15.85 -2.36
N GLY A 143 3.86 -16.58 -2.18
CA GLY A 143 3.75 -18.01 -2.53
C GLY A 143 3.52 -18.28 -4.01
N TRP A 144 3.43 -17.25 -4.86
CA TRP A 144 3.26 -17.44 -6.30
C TRP A 144 4.49 -18.01 -6.99
N THR A 145 4.27 -18.63 -8.14
CA THR A 145 5.34 -18.91 -9.11
C THR A 145 5.49 -17.73 -10.07
N ARG A 146 6.61 -17.68 -10.78
CA ARG A 146 6.83 -16.67 -11.84
C ARG A 146 5.69 -16.66 -12.87
N THR A 147 5.22 -17.84 -13.31
CA THR A 147 4.11 -17.96 -14.27
C THR A 147 2.80 -17.40 -13.73
N ARG A 148 2.47 -17.66 -12.45
CA ARG A 148 1.27 -17.11 -11.80
C ARG A 148 1.35 -15.58 -11.70
N LEU A 149 2.51 -15.05 -11.30
CA LEU A 149 2.73 -13.60 -11.25
C LEU A 149 2.52 -12.94 -12.63
N HIS A 150 3.12 -13.50 -13.70
CA HIS A 150 2.94 -12.97 -15.05
C HIS A 150 1.47 -13.03 -15.50
N ALA A 151 0.78 -14.14 -15.24
CA ALA A 151 -0.64 -14.27 -15.55
C ALA A 151 -1.51 -13.25 -14.82
N VAL A 152 -1.28 -13.03 -13.52
CA VAL A 152 -2.04 -12.04 -12.73
C VAL A 152 -1.76 -10.62 -13.23
N ARG A 153 -0.50 -10.22 -13.40
CA ARG A 153 -0.15 -8.88 -13.91
C ARG A 153 -0.73 -8.61 -15.29
N SER A 154 -0.64 -9.58 -16.20
CA SER A 154 -1.25 -9.49 -17.54
C SER A 154 -2.77 -9.39 -17.45
N TYR A 155 -3.41 -10.21 -16.60
CA TYR A 155 -4.86 -10.18 -16.41
C TYR A 155 -5.34 -8.85 -15.82
N ARG A 156 -4.61 -8.24 -14.89
CA ARG A 156 -4.92 -6.90 -14.36
C ARG A 156 -4.91 -5.82 -15.44
N ARG A 157 -3.98 -5.90 -16.40
CA ARG A 157 -3.89 -4.94 -17.52
C ARG A 157 -5.00 -5.12 -18.54
N HIS A 158 -5.29 -6.37 -18.93
CA HIS A 158 -6.20 -6.65 -20.05
C HIS A 158 -7.65 -6.94 -19.64
N GLY A 159 -7.87 -7.39 -18.41
CA GLY A 159 -9.19 -7.79 -17.89
C GLY A 159 -9.80 -9.03 -18.57
N ARG A 160 -9.11 -9.68 -19.51
CA ARG A 160 -9.64 -10.81 -20.31
C ARG A 160 -8.63 -11.94 -20.43
N GLN A 161 -9.01 -13.16 -20.06
CA GLN A 161 -8.12 -14.33 -20.10
C GLN A 161 -7.62 -14.66 -21.52
N ALA A 162 -8.44 -14.41 -22.55
CA ALA A 162 -8.05 -14.61 -23.94
C ALA A 162 -6.86 -13.72 -24.35
N LEU A 163 -6.84 -12.45 -23.92
CA LEU A 163 -5.74 -11.53 -24.21
C LEU A 163 -4.46 -11.94 -23.47
N VAL A 164 -4.59 -12.39 -22.22
CA VAL A 164 -3.48 -12.95 -21.43
C VAL A 164 -2.92 -14.22 -22.09
N ALA A 165 -3.78 -15.08 -22.62
CA ALA A 165 -3.40 -16.32 -23.28
C ALA A 165 -2.56 -16.05 -24.54
N VAL A 166 -2.96 -15.05 -25.33
CA VAL A 166 -2.19 -14.56 -26.49
C VAL A 166 -0.84 -13.99 -26.05
N GLU A 167 -0.81 -13.12 -25.03
CA GLU A 167 0.44 -12.51 -24.53
C GLU A 167 1.43 -13.56 -24.02
N LEU A 168 0.94 -14.56 -23.28
CA LEU A 168 1.78 -15.58 -22.66
C LEU A 168 2.01 -16.80 -23.56
N GLN A 169 1.44 -16.82 -24.77
CA GLN A 169 1.52 -17.94 -25.72
C GLN A 169 1.09 -19.29 -25.11
N VAL A 170 -0.01 -19.29 -24.35
CA VAL A 170 -0.58 -20.48 -23.70
C VAL A 170 -2.08 -20.57 -23.97
N SER A 171 -2.72 -21.68 -23.61
CA SER A 171 -4.18 -21.81 -23.72
C SER A 171 -4.91 -20.95 -22.69
N GLN A 172 -6.13 -20.52 -23.01
CA GLN A 172 -6.99 -19.81 -22.05
C GLN A 172 -7.27 -20.66 -20.79
N GLN A 173 -7.37 -21.99 -20.93
CA GLN A 173 -7.51 -22.90 -19.81
C GLN A 173 -6.28 -22.86 -18.89
N ALA A 174 -5.06 -22.80 -19.45
CA ALA A 174 -3.85 -22.66 -18.65
C ALA A 174 -3.84 -21.34 -17.87
N VAL A 175 -4.24 -20.22 -18.49
CA VAL A 175 -4.41 -18.93 -17.79
C VAL A 175 -5.41 -19.07 -16.64
N SER A 176 -6.56 -19.71 -16.87
CA SER A 176 -7.57 -19.94 -15.83
C SER A 176 -6.99 -20.74 -14.65
N GLN A 177 -6.19 -21.77 -14.91
CA GLN A 177 -5.52 -22.55 -13.85
C GLN A 177 -4.45 -21.74 -13.12
N MET A 178 -3.69 -20.88 -13.82
CA MET A 178 -2.73 -19.98 -13.20
C MET A 178 -3.41 -18.98 -12.27
N LEU A 179 -4.52 -18.35 -12.70
CA LEU A 179 -5.29 -17.41 -11.90
C LEU A 179 -5.97 -18.08 -10.69
N LEU A 180 -6.47 -19.32 -10.88
CA LEU A 180 -7.03 -20.12 -9.79
C LEU A 180 -5.95 -20.48 -8.77
N GLY A 181 -4.80 -20.97 -9.23
CA GLY A 181 -3.65 -21.30 -8.38
C GLY A 181 -3.02 -20.07 -7.70
N ALA A 182 -3.22 -18.88 -8.26
CA ALA A 182 -2.86 -17.61 -7.64
C ALA A 182 -3.90 -17.09 -6.64
N GLN A 183 -5.08 -17.75 -6.55
CA GLN A 183 -6.23 -17.31 -5.75
C GLN A 183 -6.67 -15.88 -6.10
N TYR A 184 -6.61 -15.53 -7.39
CA TYR A 184 -6.82 -14.16 -7.85
C TYR A 184 -8.17 -13.57 -7.42
N ARG A 185 -9.25 -14.37 -7.44
CA ARG A 185 -10.59 -13.89 -7.07
C ARG A 185 -10.65 -13.47 -5.59
N GLN A 186 -10.06 -14.25 -4.70
CA GLN A 186 -10.00 -13.95 -3.27
C GLN A 186 -9.18 -12.68 -3.03
N LEU A 187 -8.01 -12.57 -3.66
CA LEU A 187 -7.16 -11.38 -3.56
C LEU A 187 -7.88 -10.14 -4.07
N LYS A 188 -8.52 -10.22 -5.24
CA LYS A 188 -9.33 -9.13 -5.81
C LYS A 188 -10.45 -8.71 -4.86
N SER A 189 -11.14 -9.66 -4.23
CA SER A 189 -12.20 -9.37 -3.25
C SER A 189 -11.65 -8.66 -2.01
N THR A 190 -10.49 -9.08 -1.50
CA THR A 190 -9.81 -8.41 -0.38
C THR A 190 -9.38 -6.99 -0.76
N GLU A 191 -8.78 -6.82 -1.94
CA GLU A 191 -8.40 -5.51 -2.48
C GLU A 191 -9.61 -4.57 -2.60
N ASP A 192 -10.72 -5.06 -3.17
CA ASP A 192 -11.94 -4.26 -3.33
C ASP A 192 -12.58 -3.91 -1.98
N THR A 193 -12.48 -4.80 -0.99
CA THR A 193 -12.97 -4.56 0.37
C THR A 193 -12.13 -3.50 1.07
N LEU A 194 -10.80 -3.59 0.99
CA LEU A 194 -9.88 -2.60 1.57
C LEU A 194 -10.03 -1.25 0.89
N ARG A 195 -10.17 -1.20 -0.44
CA ARG A 195 -10.45 0.03 -1.20
C ARG A 195 -11.73 0.70 -0.69
N LYS A 196 -12.83 -0.07 -0.59
CA LYS A 196 -14.11 0.44 -0.07
C LYS A 196 -14.00 0.91 1.38
N TRP A 197 -13.27 0.19 2.23
CA TRP A 197 -13.06 0.56 3.63
C TRP A 197 -12.25 1.85 3.77
N LEU A 198 -11.19 2.02 2.97
CA LEU A 198 -10.37 3.23 2.91
C LEU A 198 -11.17 4.43 2.38
N ALA A 199 -12.05 4.22 1.41
CA ALA A 199 -12.94 5.25 0.86
C ALA A 199 -14.02 5.75 1.85
N ARG A 200 -14.34 4.98 2.91
CA ARG A 200 -15.36 5.40 3.88
C ARG A 200 -14.94 6.73 4.54
N PRO A 201 -15.86 7.72 4.64
CA PRO A 201 -15.59 8.99 5.26
C PRO A 201 -14.95 8.82 6.64
N GLN A 202 -14.06 9.74 6.98
CA GLN A 202 -13.53 9.79 8.33
C GLN A 202 -14.70 9.94 9.30
N ARG A 203 -14.80 9.05 10.29
CA ARG A 203 -15.71 9.29 11.39
C ARG A 203 -15.31 10.64 11.99
N THR A 204 -16.26 11.55 12.11
CA THR A 204 -16.05 12.80 12.83
C THR A 204 -15.82 12.44 14.29
N MET A 205 -14.61 12.03 14.62
CA MET A 205 -14.19 12.05 16.01
C MET A 205 -14.17 13.53 16.36
N LEU A 206 -15.13 13.95 17.19
CA LEU A 206 -14.92 15.09 18.05
C LEU A 206 -13.54 14.89 18.65
N TRP A 207 -12.58 15.70 18.19
CA TRP A 207 -11.23 15.76 18.72
C TRP A 207 -11.31 15.55 20.23
N PRO A 208 -10.49 14.69 20.86
CA PRO A 208 -10.49 14.62 22.31
C PRO A 208 -10.14 16.02 22.80
N MET A 209 -11.16 16.74 23.27
CA MET A 209 -10.94 17.93 24.07
C MET A 209 -10.10 17.41 25.23
N LYS A 210 -8.83 17.79 25.26
CA LYS A 210 -8.01 17.62 26.47
C LYS A 210 -8.85 18.22 27.59
N SER A 211 -9.53 17.38 28.37
CA SER A 211 -10.24 17.79 29.56
C SER A 211 -9.15 18.26 30.51
N ARG A 212 -8.91 19.57 30.46
CA ARG A 212 -8.09 20.28 31.42
C ARG A 212 -8.91 20.38 32.71
N THR A 213 -9.19 19.25 33.34
CA THR A 213 -9.41 19.16 34.78
C THR A 213 -8.01 19.12 35.38
N GLY A 214 -7.34 20.25 35.60
CA GLY A 214 -7.83 21.26 36.52
C GLY A 214 -7.73 20.65 37.92
N ARG A 215 -6.52 20.60 38.46
CA ARG A 215 -6.28 20.40 39.90
C ARG A 215 -7.04 21.51 40.66
N PRO A 216 -7.82 21.17 41.68
CA PRO A 216 -7.73 21.82 42.99
C PRO A 216 -6.92 20.87 43.89
N GLY A 217 -5.90 21.29 44.63
CA GLY A 217 -5.93 22.47 45.47
C GLY A 217 -6.80 22.15 46.69
N GLY A 218 -6.27 21.35 47.61
CA GLY A 218 -6.90 20.88 48.84
C GLY A 218 -5.98 19.90 49.54
#